data_AF-A0A0E3SKX1-F1
#
_entry.id   AF-A0A0E3SKX1-F1
#
_cell.length_a   1.000
_cell.length_b   1.000
_cell.length_c   1.000
_cell.angle_alpha   90.00
_cell.angle_beta   90.00
_cell.angle_gamma   90.00
#
_symmetry.space_group_name_H-M   'P 1'
#
loop_
_entity.id
_entity.type
_entity.pdbx_description
1 polymer ?
#
loop_
_entity_poly.entity_id
_entity_poly.type
_entity_poly.pdbx_seq_one_letter_code
_entity_poly.pdbx_strand_id
1 'polypeptide(L)' 'MNKILEKVGEESIETILAVRNENHAEIISESSDLIFHLLVMLAANNVTLDEIAAELTARHENMKRD' A
#
# COMPACT_ATOMS: atom_id res chain seq x y z
N MET A 1 -4.49 16.68 0.94
CA MET A 1 -5.04 15.46 0.32
C MET A 1 -4.45 15.24 -1.07
N ASN A 2 -4.58 16.16 -2.02
CA ASN A 2 -4.06 16.00 -3.40
C ASN A 2 -2.60 15.49 -3.46
N LYS A 3 -1.68 16.13 -2.73
CA LYS A 3 -0.28 15.70 -2.66
C LYS A 3 -0.08 14.27 -2.11
N ILE A 4 -0.93 13.82 -1.18
CA ILE A 4 -0.85 12.45 -0.64
C ILE A 4 -1.29 11.46 -1.71
N LEU A 5 -2.39 11.75 -2.42
CA LEU A 5 -2.89 10.89 -3.49
C LEU A 5 -1.91 10.80 -4.66
N GLU A 6 -1.30 11.93 -5.03
CA GLU A 6 -0.23 11.99 -6.03
C GLU A 6 0.94 11.08 -5.63
N LYS A 7 1.43 11.19 -4.39
CA LYS A 7 2.49 10.32 -3.88
C LYS A 7 2.10 8.84 -3.86
N VAL A 8 0.92 8.48 -3.35
CA VAL A 8 0.46 7.07 -3.38
C VAL A 8 0.46 6.50 -4.80
N GLY A 9 0.02 7.30 -5.79
CA GLY A 9 0.06 6.90 -7.20
C GLY A 9 1.47 6.77 -7.76
N GLU A 10 2.35 7.74 -7.48
CA GLU A 10 3.76 7.74 -7.89
C GLU A 10 4.51 6.52 -7.35
N GLU A 11 4.47 6.32 -6.03
CA GLU A 11 5.17 5.21 -5.36
C GLU A 11 4.66 3.84 -5.79
N SER A 12 3.38 3.74 -6.13
CA SER A 12 2.80 2.50 -6.68
C SER A 12 3.45 2.14 -8.02
N ILE A 13 3.66 3.13 -8.90
CA ILE A 13 4.29 2.92 -10.20
C ILE A 13 5.79 2.64 -10.03
N GLU A 14 6.47 3.38 -9.15
CA GLU A 14 7.89 3.20 -8.86
C GLU A 14 8.17 1.81 -8.27
N THR A 15 7.33 1.34 -7.34
CA THR A 15 7.40 -0.04 -6.80
C THR A 15 7.25 -1.10 -7.91
N ILE A 16 6.29 -0.92 -8.83
CA ILE A 16 6.09 -1.84 -9.97
C ILE A 16 7.34 -1.88 -10.87
N LEU A 17 7.94 -0.70 -11.13
CA LEU A 17 9.13 -0.59 -11.96
C LEU A 17 10.36 -1.20 -11.26
N ALA A 18 10.52 -1.00 -9.95
CA ALA A 18 11.59 -1.58 -9.15
C ALA A 18 11.56 -3.12 -9.22
N VAL A 19 10.36 -3.71 -9.09
CA VAL A 19 10.17 -5.16 -9.25
C VAL A 19 10.49 -5.62 -10.66
N ARG A 20 9.99 -4.92 -11.69
CA ARG A 20 10.28 -5.23 -13.10
C ARG A 20 11.78 -5.19 -13.41
N ASN A 21 12.50 -4.28 -12.77
CA ASN A 21 13.94 -4.09 -12.98
C ASN A 21 14.81 -5.00 -12.10
N GLU A 22 14.21 -5.89 -11.30
CA GLU A 22 14.90 -6.77 -10.35
C GLU A 22 15.80 -6.01 -9.36
N ASN A 23 15.48 -4.75 -9.06
CA ASN A 23 16.29 -3.89 -8.20
C ASN A 23 15.83 -4.01 -6.74
N HIS A 24 16.48 -4.90 -5.99
CA HIS A 24 16.12 -5.18 -4.60
C HIS A 24 16.19 -3.96 -3.67
N ALA A 25 17.12 -3.02 -3.92
CA ALA A 25 17.23 -1.82 -3.09
C ALA A 25 16.05 -0.88 -3.33
N GLU A 26 15.68 -0.66 -4.58
CA GLU A 26 14.50 0.13 -4.94
C GLU A 26 13.21 -0.55 -4.50
N ILE A 27 13.09 -1.88 -4.60
CA ILE A 27 11.91 -2.60 -4.09
C ILE A 27 11.66 -2.26 -2.63
N ILE A 28 12.71 -2.28 -1.80
CA ILE A 28 12.59 -1.94 -0.38
C ILE A 28 12.23 -0.45 -0.21
N SER A 29 12.92 0.44 -0.93
CA SER A 29 12.72 1.88 -0.85
C SER A 29 11.28 2.27 -1.21
N GLU A 30 10.84 1.93 -2.42
CA GLU A 30 9.54 2.40 -2.95
C GLU A 30 8.37 1.70 -2.26
N SER A 31 8.55 0.44 -1.83
CA SER A 31 7.54 -0.20 -0.98
C SER A 31 7.40 0.50 0.37
N SER A 32 8.50 1.01 0.93
CA SER A 32 8.47 1.73 2.20
C SER A 32 7.75 3.07 2.04
N ASP A 33 8.05 3.81 0.98
CA ASP A 33 7.41 5.10 0.68
C ASP A 33 5.91 4.91 0.34
N LEU A 34 5.57 3.87 -0.42
CA LEU A 34 4.18 3.50 -0.69
C LEU A 34 3.43 3.20 0.60
N ILE A 35 3.98 2.37 1.49
CA ILE A 35 3.36 2.05 2.78
C ILE A 35 3.20 3.31 3.63
N PHE A 36 4.23 4.16 3.70
CA PHE A 36 4.18 5.40 4.45
C PHE A 36 3.05 6.32 3.95
N HIS A 37 2.99 6.58 2.65
CA HIS A 37 1.98 7.45 2.07
C HIS A 37 0.58 6.85 2.15
N LEU A 38 0.44 5.53 2.06
CA LEU A 38 -0.81 4.81 2.32
C LEU A 38 -1.28 5.02 3.77
N LEU A 39 -0.41 4.84 4.76
CA LEU A 39 -0.75 5.02 6.18
C LEU A 39 -1.18 6.48 6.47
N VAL A 40 -0.46 7.45 5.91
CA VAL A 40 -0.82 8.87 6.03
C VAL A 40 -2.19 9.16 5.39
N MET A 41 -2.47 8.56 4.23
CA MET A 41 -3.78 8.67 3.56
C MET A 41 -4.91 8.08 4.42
N LEU A 42 -4.71 6.89 5.00
CA LEU A 42 -5.70 6.24 5.86
C LEU A 42 -6.00 7.09 7.09
N ALA A 43 -4.97 7.57 7.78
CA ALA A 43 -5.11 8.45 8.93
C ALA A 43 -5.85 9.76 8.59
N ALA A 44 -5.54 10.37 7.44
CA ALA A 44 -6.21 11.58 6.96
C ALA A 44 -7.71 11.38 6.63
N ASN A 45 -8.14 10.14 6.44
CA ASN A 45 -9.54 9.77 6.19
C ASN A 45 -10.22 9.13 7.41
N ASN A 46 -9.59 9.18 8.59
CA ASN A 46 -10.06 8.51 9.81
C ASN A 46 -10.30 7.00 9.64
N VAL A 47 -9.55 6.34 8.75
CA VAL A 47 -9.58 4.89 8.59
C VAL A 47 -8.49 4.28 9.45
N THR A 48 -8.88 3.37 10.34
CA THR A 48 -7.98 2.69 11.26
C THR A 48 -7.37 1.44 10.65
N LEU A 49 -6.22 1.01 11.19
CA LEU A 49 -5.63 -0.27 10.79
C LEU A 49 -6.46 -1.47 11.23
N ASP A 50 -7.27 -1.34 12.29
CA ASP A 50 -8.19 -2.40 12.73
C ASP A 50 -9.30 -2.63 11.70
N GLU A 51 -9.85 -1.56 11.11
CA GLU A 51 -10.82 -1.67 10.01
C GLU A 51 -10.21 -2.35 8.78
N ILE A 52 -8.97 -1.99 8.41
CA ILE A 52 -8.24 -2.64 7.31
C ILE A 52 -7.95 -4.11 7.64
N ALA A 53 -7.55 -4.42 8.87
CA ALA A 53 -7.25 -5.79 9.31
C ALA A 53 -8.50 -6.69 9.30
N ALA A 54 -9.66 -6.14 9.69
CA ALA A 54 -10.94 -6.84 9.63
C ALA A 54 -11.31 -7.22 8.18
N GLU A 55 -11.15 -6.28 7.24
CA GLU A 55 -11.37 -6.53 5.81
C GLU A 55 -10.39 -7.57 5.25
N LEU A 56 -9.09 -7.49 5.59
CA LEU A 56 -8.09 -8.47 5.16
C LEU A 56 -8.39 -9.88 5.70
N THR A 57 -8.87 -9.97 6.95
CA THR A 57 -9.27 -11.25 7.56
C THR A 57 -10.47 -11.84 6.81
N ALA A 58 -11.49 -11.03 6.53
CA ALA A 58 -12.66 -11.47 5.77
C ALA A 58 -12.28 -11.96 4.36
N ARG A 59 -11.36 -11.27 3.67
CA ARG A 59 -10.84 -11.72 2.36
C ARG A 59 -10.13 -13.06 2.44
N HIS A 60 -9.27 -13.25 3.43
CA HIS A 60 -8.55 -14.49 3.60
C HIS A 60 -9.49 -15.68 3.90
N GLU A 61 -10.55 -15.46 4.68
CA GLU A 61 -11.58 -16.47 4.94
C GLU A 61 -12.38 -16.82 3.69
N ASN A 62 -12.72 -15.83 2.86
CA ASN A 62 -13.41 -16.07 1.60
C ASN A 62 -12.53 -16.87 0.62
N MET A 63 -11.23 -16.58 0.53
CA MET A 63 -10.30 -17.38 -0.29
C MET A 63 -10.20 -18.85 0.13
N LYS A 64 -10.45 -19.19 1.40
CA LYS A 64 -10.46 -20.59 1.86
C LYS A 64 -11.72 -21.35 1.48
N ARG A 65 -12.77 -20.65 1.05
CA ARG A 65 -14.07 -21.23 0.68
C ARG A 65 -14.17 -21.55 -0.82
N ASP A 66 -13.24 -21.04 -1.61
CA ASP A 66 -13.08 -21.30 -3.05
C ASP A 66 -12.07 -22.44 -3.29
#